data_AF-A0A2G9T7N0-F1
#
_entry.id   AF-A0A2G9T7N0-F1
#
_cell.length_a   1.000
_cell.length_b   1.000
_cell.length_c   1.000
_cell.angle_alpha   90.00
_cell.angle_beta   90.00
_cell.angle_gamma   90.00
#
_symmetry.space_group_name_H-M   'P 1'
#
loop_
_entity.id
_entity.type
_entity.pdbx_description
1 polymer ?
#
loop_
_entity_poly.entity_id
_entity_poly.type
_entity_poly.pdbx_seq_one_letter_code
_entity_poly.pdbx_strand_id
1 'polypeptide(L)'
;DTRLPDAYERLFLEVFMGSQINFVRTDELENAWRILTPVLKEIEEKRVQPIEYKFGSRGPNEADELMRKYGYVFSGTYKWVAPNKL
;
A
#
# COMPACT_ATOMS: atom_id res chain seq x y z
N ASP A 1 0.50 -19.71 23.58
CA ASP A 1 0.10 -18.35 23.17
C ASP A 1 1.37 -17.63 22.71
N THR A 2 1.51 -17.40 21.40
CA THR A 2 2.74 -16.83 20.84
C THR A 2 2.47 -15.35 20.55
N ARG A 3 2.99 -14.47 21.41
CA ARG A 3 2.88 -13.02 21.22
C ARG A 3 3.70 -12.61 19.99
N LEU A 4 3.03 -12.02 19.00
CA LEU A 4 3.71 -11.34 17.90
C LEU A 4 4.16 -9.95 18.39
N PRO A 5 5.44 -9.58 18.24
CA PRO A 5 5.93 -8.26 18.66
C PRO A 5 5.33 -7.16 17.78
N ASP A 6 5.12 -5.98 18.37
CA ASP A 6 4.74 -4.80 17.59
C ASP A 6 5.86 -4.38 16.62
N ALA A 7 5.49 -3.67 15.55
CA ALA A 7 6.44 -3.15 14.57
C ALA A 7 7.55 -2.32 15.22
N TYR A 8 7.23 -1.46 16.18
CA TYR A 8 8.23 -0.63 16.85
C TYR A 8 9.12 -1.43 17.81
N GLU A 9 8.57 -2.41 18.53
CA GLU A 9 9.38 -3.31 19.37
C GLU A 9 10.46 -4.01 18.56
N ARG A 10 10.10 -4.46 17.35
CA ARG A 10 11.03 -5.10 16.43
C ARG A 10 12.08 -4.12 15.89
N LEU A 11 11.66 -2.95 15.42
CA LEU A 11 12.58 -1.96 14.85
C LEU A 11 13.61 -1.46 15.87
N PHE A 12 13.20 -1.21 17.12
CA PHE A 12 14.14 -0.81 18.17
C PHE A 12 15.17 -1.89 18.47
N LEU A 13 14.74 -3.15 18.57
CA LEU A 13 15.66 -4.27 18.77
C LEU A 13 16.72 -4.33 17.65
N GLU A 14 16.31 -4.10 16.40
CA GLU A 14 17.22 -4.14 15.26
C GLU A 14 18.24 -3.00 15.27
N VAL A 15 17.87 -1.81 15.75
CA VAL A 15 18.83 -0.70 15.99
C VAL A 15 19.89 -1.13 17.00
N PHE A 16 19.50 -1.74 18.12
CA PHE A 16 20.45 -2.20 19.14
C PHE A 16 21.35 -3.33 18.64
N MET A 17 20.83 -4.19 17.76
CA MET A 17 21.60 -5.26 17.11
C MET A 17 22.48 -4.77 15.96
N GLY A 18 22.39 -3.50 15.57
CA GLY A 18 23.10 -2.93 14.42
C GLY A 18 22.61 -3.44 13.06
N SER A 19 21.41 -4.02 12.99
CA SER A 19 20.80 -4.50 11.75
C SER A 19 20.00 -3.39 11.07
N GLN A 20 20.34 -3.08 9.82
CA GLN A 20 19.68 -2.01 9.05
C GLN A 20 18.71 -2.54 7.98
N ILE A 21 18.38 -3.83 7.99
CA ILE A 21 17.60 -4.47 6.91
C ILE A 21 16.18 -3.92 6.73
N ASN A 22 15.54 -3.47 7.82
CA ASN A 22 14.18 -2.93 7.80
C ASN A 22 14.15 -1.39 7.78
N PHE A 23 15.29 -0.76 7.50
CA PHE A 23 15.41 0.68 7.38
C PHE A 23 15.61 1.06 5.92
N VAL A 24 14.96 2.13 5.50
CA VAL A 24 15.05 2.63 4.13
C VAL A 24 16.45 3.19 3.88
N ARG A 25 17.11 2.73 2.81
CA ARG A 25 18.43 3.23 2.41
C ARG A 25 18.31 4.55 1.62
N THR A 26 19.37 5.35 1.59
CA THR A 26 19.37 6.67 0.94
C THR A 26 19.01 6.62 -0.55
N ASP A 27 19.54 5.65 -1.29
CA ASP A 27 19.27 5.45 -2.72
C ASP A 27 17.88 4.87 -2.99
N GLU A 28 17.34 4.05 -2.10
CA GLU A 28 15.93 3.60 -2.15
C GLU A 28 14.98 4.80 -2.00
N LEU A 29 15.27 5.67 -1.03
CA LEU A 29 14.52 6.90 -0.82
C LEU A 29 14.60 7.83 -2.04
N GLU A 30 15.80 8.01 -2.60
CA GLU A 30 16.00 8.82 -3.81
C GLU A 30 15.19 8.28 -5.00
N ASN A 31 15.18 6.96 -5.21
CA ASN A 31 14.42 6.35 -6.29
C ASN A 31 12.91 6.44 -6.09
N ALA A 32 12.41 6.27 -4.86
CA ALA A 32 11.01 6.44 -4.54
C ALA A 32 10.53 7.87 -4.88
N TRP A 33 11.31 8.88 -4.48
CA TRP A 33 11.03 10.27 -4.82
C TRP A 33 11.14 10.54 -6.32
N ARG A 34 12.18 10.01 -6.99
CA ARG A 34 12.34 10.15 -8.44
C ARG A 34 11.10 9.68 -9.22
N ILE A 35 10.45 8.61 -8.77
CA ILE A 35 9.25 8.06 -9.41
C ILE A 35 8.00 8.90 -9.09
N LEU A 36 7.83 9.32 -7.83
CA LEU A 36 6.60 9.99 -7.39
C LEU A 36 6.58 11.51 -7.63
N THR A 37 7.73 12.19 -7.56
CA THR A 37 7.84 13.63 -7.73
C THR A 37 7.18 14.18 -9.01
N PRO A 38 7.37 13.62 -10.22
CA PRO A 38 6.71 14.17 -11.42
C PRO A 38 5.18 14.11 -11.33
N VAL A 39 4.63 13.02 -10.78
CA VAL A 39 3.18 12.86 -10.58
C VAL A 39 2.66 13.86 -9.55
N LEU A 40 3.38 14.05 -8.44
CA LEU A 40 3.01 15.01 -7.41
C LEU A 40 3.02 16.45 -7.93
N LYS A 41 4.04 16.83 -8.71
CA LYS A 41 4.12 18.16 -9.35
C LYS A 41 2.95 18.39 -10.30
N GLU A 42 2.61 17.40 -11.12
CA GLU A 42 1.48 17.49 -12.03
C GLU A 42 0.14 17.68 -11.29
N ILE A 43 -0.04 16.97 -10.17
CA ILE A 43 -1.23 17.12 -9.31
C ILE A 43 -1.31 18.54 -8.74
N GLU A 44 -0.20 19.10 -8.28
CA GLU A 44 -0.12 20.44 -7.70
C GLU A 44 -0.35 21.54 -8.74
N GLU A 45 0.25 21.41 -9.92
CA GLU A 45 0.10 22.36 -11.04
C GLU A 45 -1.32 22.36 -11.63
N LYS A 46 -1.86 21.16 -11.92
CA LYS A 46 -3.18 21.02 -12.56
C LYS A 46 -4.35 21.14 -11.58
N ARG A 47 -4.08 21.02 -10.28
CA ARG A 47 -5.11 21.03 -9.21
C ARG A 47 -6.27 20.07 -9.51
N VAL A 48 -5.92 18.86 -9.97
CA VAL A 48 -6.88 17.84 -10.37
C VAL A 48 -7.82 17.55 -9.20
N GLN A 49 -9.13 17.65 -9.43
CA GLN A 49 -10.12 17.31 -8.43
C GLN A 49 -10.22 15.79 -8.28
N PRO A 50 -10.10 15.23 -7.06
CA PRO A 50 -10.25 13.80 -6.85
C PRO A 50 -11.68 13.36 -7.12
N ILE A 51 -11.84 12.11 -7.54
CA ILE A 51 -13.15 11.51 -7.78
C ILE A 51 -13.79 11.19 -6.43
N GLU A 52 -15.01 11.67 -6.22
CA GLU A 52 -15.77 11.40 -5.00
C GLU A 52 -16.19 9.93 -4.90
N TYR A 53 -16.19 9.40 -3.69
CA TYR A 53 -16.65 8.05 -3.41
C TYR A 53 -17.35 8.00 -2.05
N LYS A 54 -18.29 7.06 -1.90
CA LYS A 54 -19.07 6.91 -0.68
C LYS A 54 -18.19 6.42 0.48
N PHE A 55 -18.36 6.99 1.67
CA PHE A 55 -17.70 6.49 2.88
C PHE A 55 -18.05 5.00 3.13
N GLY A 56 -17.03 4.19 3.44
CA GLY A 56 -17.15 2.73 3.59
C GLY A 56 -17.18 1.92 2.28
N SER A 57 -17.14 2.58 1.12
CA SER A 57 -16.92 1.90 -0.16
C SER A 57 -15.42 1.58 -0.38
N ARG A 58 -15.12 0.81 -1.43
CA ARG A 58 -13.74 0.45 -1.82
C ARG A 58 -13.00 1.57 -2.57
N GLY A 59 -13.65 2.71 -2.81
CA GLY A 59 -13.12 3.80 -3.62
C GLY A 59 -13.92 4.02 -4.92
N PRO A 60 -13.40 4.83 -5.85
CA PRO A 60 -14.05 5.14 -7.13
C PRO A 60 -14.03 3.94 -8.09
N ASN A 61 -15.06 3.82 -8.94
CA ASN A 61 -15.18 2.73 -9.92
C ASN A 61 -14.07 2.76 -10.97
N GLU A 62 -13.55 3.96 -11.24
CA GLU A 62 -12.46 4.25 -12.15
C GLU A 62 -11.16 3.54 -11.73
N ALA A 63 -10.97 3.26 -10.43
CA ALA A 63 -9.83 2.47 -9.95
C ALA A 63 -9.92 1.01 -10.43
N ASP A 64 -11.12 0.40 -10.42
CA ASP A 64 -11.35 -0.95 -10.93
C ASP A 64 -11.23 -1.01 -12.46
N GLU A 65 -11.61 0.06 -13.16
CA GLU A 65 -11.37 0.20 -14.61
C GLU A 65 -9.89 0.30 -14.95
N LEU A 66 -9.13 1.08 -14.18
CA LEU A 66 -7.68 1.21 -14.33
C LEU A 66 -6.99 -0.16 -14.15
N MET A 67 -7.35 -0.89 -13.10
CA MET A 67 -6.82 -2.23 -12.86
C MET A 67 -7.12 -3.19 -14.02
N ARG A 68 -8.36 -3.20 -14.52
CA ARG A 68 -8.76 -4.01 -15.69
C ARG A 68 -7.97 -3.64 -16.94
N LYS A 69 -7.74 -2.35 -17.19
CA LYS A 69 -6.94 -1.85 -18.30
C LYS A 69 -5.50 -2.37 -18.27
N TYR A 70 -4.92 -2.52 -17.07
CA TYR A 70 -3.56 -3.08 -16.89
C TYR A 70 -3.54 -4.61 -16.72
N GLY A 71 -4.64 -5.30 -17.02
CA GLY A 71 -4.69 -6.76 -17.11
C GLY A 71 -5.05 -7.49 -15.82
N TYR A 72 -5.42 -6.77 -14.74
CA TYR A 72 -5.95 -7.41 -13.55
C TYR A 72 -7.39 -7.89 -13.80
N VAL A 73 -7.65 -9.19 -13.58
CA VAL A 73 -8.96 -9.81 -13.76
C VAL A 73 -9.52 -10.25 -12.41
N PHE A 74 -10.58 -9.58 -11.95
CA PHE A 74 -11.32 -9.99 -10.77
C PHE A 74 -12.39 -11.03 -11.16
N SER A 75 -12.30 -12.24 -10.63
CA SER A 75 -13.23 -13.34 -10.94
C SER A 75 -14.46 -13.40 -10.04
N GLY A 76 -14.39 -12.90 -8.80
CA GLY A 76 -15.49 -12.93 -7.83
C GLY A 76 -15.99 -14.33 -7.44
N THR A 77 -15.38 -15.40 -7.94
CA THR A 77 -15.83 -16.79 -7.74
C THR A 77 -15.32 -17.42 -6.46
N TYR A 78 -14.26 -16.86 -5.88
CA TYR A 78 -13.64 -17.38 -4.67
C TYR A 78 -14.56 -17.16 -3.45
N LYS A 79 -14.85 -18.24 -2.74
CA LYS A 79 -15.60 -18.23 -1.48
C LYS A 79 -14.73 -18.85 -0.39
N TRP A 80 -14.28 -18.01 0.53
CA TRP A 80 -13.56 -18.47 1.71
C TRP A 80 -14.54 -18.71 2.86
N VAL A 81 -14.41 -19.87 3.52
CA VAL A 81 -15.14 -20.21 4.75
C VAL A 81 -14.11 -20.52 5.82
N ALA A 82 -14.27 -19.93 7.00
CA ALA A 82 -13.38 -20.18 8.12
C ALA A 82 -13.47 -21.67 8.53
N PRO A 83 -12.35 -22.41 8.59
CA PRO A 83 -12.36 -23.86 8.81
C PRO A 83 -12.90 -24.27 10.20
N ASN A 84 -12.86 -23.37 11.19
CA ASN A 84 -13.28 -23.65 12.57
C ASN A 84 -14.69 -23.11 12.91
N LYS A 85 -15.54 -22.88 11.90
CA LYS A 85 -16.97 -22.55 12.08
C LYS A 85 -17.87 -23.73 11.70
N LEU A 86 -17.57 -24.92 12.24
CA LEU A 86 -18.44 -26.09 12.32
C LEU A 86 -18.78 -26.36 13.78
#